data_AF-A0A6C0DRG7-F1
#
_entry.id   AF-A0A6C0DRG7-F1
#
_cell.length_a   1.000
_cell.length_b   1.000
_cell.length_c   1.000
_cell.angle_alpha   90.00
_cell.angle_beta   90.00
_cell.angle_gamma   90.00
#
_symmetry.space_group_name_H-M   'P 1'
#
loop_
_entity.id
_entity.type
_entity.pdbx_description
1 polymer ?
#
loop_
_entity_poly.entity_id
_entity_poly.type
_entity_poly.pdbx_seq_one_letter_code
_entity_poly.pdbx_strand_id
1 'polypeptide(L)'
;MHGYDWDYFPARLHSTREIIFFLEHIAKIEEVIEAHPSDLTRFIFGDIYHPRVKPHTMRFLAKKLDREIDAVILEISTRKVMYYKNTPLNYYYATLSPNRDYTFVAKILTDEEIEYDVNRIIELCKSVFNERIRIHIIPHLNLKTRVTNDYVRDRAAFVNLLEQLSTKYPFKLHNIGRYLENSNSDVFLEDYMPDGRHYAKTCEDTIKIFLAKTIYRQLPKLSTPA
;
A
#
# COMPACT_ATOMS: atom_id res chain seq x y z
N MET A 1 -10.35 -7.83 3.64
CA MET A 1 -10.37 -6.35 3.73
C MET A 1 -11.49 -5.77 2.85
N HIS A 2 -12.74 -6.16 3.08
CA HIS A 2 -13.94 -5.73 2.37
C HIS A 2 -14.93 -5.15 3.38
N GLY A 3 -15.26 -3.86 3.27
CA GLY A 3 -16.08 -3.14 4.26
C GLY A 3 -15.44 -1.87 4.83
N TYR A 4 -14.28 -1.46 4.32
CA TYR A 4 -13.79 -0.09 4.45
C TYR A 4 -14.38 0.75 3.33
N ASP A 5 -14.82 1.98 3.62
CA ASP A 5 -15.11 2.95 2.57
C ASP A 5 -13.79 3.30 1.87
N TRP A 6 -13.55 2.66 0.74
CA TRP A 6 -12.41 2.86 -0.18
C TRP A 6 -12.42 4.24 -0.86
N ASP A 7 -13.09 5.24 -0.28
CA ASP A 7 -13.09 6.61 -0.81
C ASP A 7 -11.76 7.35 -0.53
N TYR A 8 -10.80 6.70 0.15
CA TYR A 8 -9.43 7.19 0.30
C TYR A 8 -8.45 6.33 -0.52
N PHE A 9 -7.87 6.98 -1.55
CA PHE A 9 -6.58 6.80 -2.23
C PHE A 9 -5.89 5.41 -2.15
N PRO A 10 -5.44 4.81 -3.28
CA PRO A 10 -5.46 3.37 -3.51
C PRO A 10 -4.59 2.59 -2.51
N ALA A 11 -5.25 1.99 -1.53
CA ALA A 11 -4.69 1.10 -0.52
C ALA A 11 -4.21 -0.27 -1.07
N ARG A 12 -3.65 -0.31 -2.30
CA ARG A 12 -3.09 -1.53 -2.91
C ARG A 12 -1.86 -1.32 -3.80
N LEU A 13 -1.29 -0.12 -3.83
CA LEU A 13 0.03 0.05 -4.44
C LEU A 13 1.05 -0.42 -3.41
N HIS A 14 1.80 -1.48 -3.70
CA HIS A 14 2.56 -2.18 -2.65
C HIS A 14 3.99 -1.69 -2.45
N SER A 15 4.59 -1.07 -3.48
CA SER A 15 5.92 -0.49 -3.41
C SER A 15 5.90 1.03 -3.36
N THR A 16 6.94 1.63 -2.79
CA THR A 16 7.11 3.07 -2.75
C THR A 16 7.13 3.71 -4.14
N ARG A 17 7.73 3.05 -5.14
CA ARG A 17 7.84 3.54 -6.51
C ARG A 17 6.49 3.57 -7.23
N GLU A 18 5.65 2.56 -7.03
CA GLU A 18 4.27 2.58 -7.55
C GLU A 18 3.47 3.74 -6.94
N ILE A 19 3.61 3.95 -5.63
CA ILE A 19 2.92 5.04 -4.91
C ILE A 19 3.37 6.42 -5.42
N ILE A 20 4.68 6.64 -5.55
CA ILE A 20 5.24 7.88 -6.11
C ILE A 20 4.69 8.12 -7.50
N PHE A 21 4.79 7.12 -8.37
CA PHE A 21 4.32 7.25 -9.75
C PHE A 21 2.84 7.59 -9.81
N PHE A 22 2.01 6.97 -8.98
CA PHE A 22 0.59 7.30 -8.91
C PHE A 22 0.35 8.72 -8.38
N LEU A 23 1.02 9.14 -7.31
CA LEU A 23 0.90 10.50 -6.74
C LEU A 23 1.31 11.59 -7.74
N GLU A 24 2.38 11.37 -8.52
CA GLU A 24 2.85 12.31 -9.54
C GLU A 24 1.85 12.48 -10.68
N HIS A 25 1.00 11.48 -10.93
CA HIS A 25 0.08 11.46 -12.06
C HIS A 25 -1.40 11.47 -11.66
N ILE A 26 -1.76 11.49 -10.37
CA ILE A 26 -3.16 11.32 -9.94
C ILE A 26 -4.11 12.35 -10.56
N ALA A 27 -3.67 13.59 -10.74
CA ALA A 27 -4.48 14.64 -11.35
C ALA A 27 -4.78 14.41 -12.84
N LYS A 28 -4.00 13.55 -13.50
CA LYS A 28 -4.00 13.28 -14.95
C LYS A 28 -3.89 11.79 -15.23
N ILE A 29 -4.48 10.97 -14.37
CA ILE A 29 -4.31 9.51 -14.40
C ILE A 29 -4.87 8.90 -15.69
N GLU A 30 -5.91 9.51 -16.26
CA GLU A 30 -6.48 9.15 -17.55
C GLU A 30 -5.46 9.31 -18.68
N GLU A 31 -4.67 10.39 -18.69
CA GLU A 31 -3.60 10.61 -19.68
C GLU A 31 -2.55 9.48 -19.62
N VAL A 32 -2.21 9.01 -18.41
CA VAL A 32 -1.30 7.87 -18.24
C VAL A 32 -1.91 6.58 -18.78
N ILE A 33 -3.20 6.35 -18.54
CA ILE A 33 -3.91 5.16 -19.01
C ILE A 33 -4.00 5.17 -20.55
N GLU A 34 -4.31 6.32 -21.15
CA GLU A 34 -4.44 6.47 -22.61
C GLU A 34 -3.09 6.42 -23.34
N ALA A 35 -2.02 6.89 -22.70
CA ALA A 35 -0.67 6.87 -23.28
C ALA A 35 -0.03 5.47 -23.35
N HIS A 36 -0.63 4.46 -22.73
CA HIS A 36 -0.08 3.11 -22.65
C HIS A 36 -1.05 2.06 -23.19
N PRO A 37 -0.54 0.97 -23.79
CA PRO A 37 -1.35 -0.20 -24.14
C PRO A 37 -2.14 -0.74 -22.93
N SER A 38 -3.35 -1.23 -23.18
CA SER A 38 -4.28 -1.69 -22.13
C SER A 38 -3.77 -2.88 -21.30
N ASP A 39 -2.83 -3.65 -21.83
CA ASP A 39 -2.15 -4.73 -21.14
C ASP A 39 -1.01 -4.20 -20.25
N LEU A 40 -0.26 -3.19 -20.71
CA LEU A 40 0.77 -2.51 -19.91
C LEU A 40 0.17 -1.73 -18.73
N THR A 41 -0.97 -1.05 -18.92
CA THR A 41 -1.65 -0.35 -17.83
C THR A 41 -2.11 -1.29 -16.71
N ARG A 42 -2.37 -2.58 -17.01
CA ARG A 42 -2.63 -3.61 -16.00
C ARG A 42 -1.39 -4.00 -15.21
N PHE A 43 -0.18 -3.75 -15.71
CA PHE A 43 1.03 -3.94 -14.92
C PHE A 43 1.35 -2.72 -14.06
N ILE A 44 1.13 -1.52 -14.60
CA ILE A 44 1.34 -0.24 -13.90
C ILE A 44 0.37 -0.13 -12.71
N PHE A 45 -0.90 -0.47 -12.93
CA PHE A 45 -2.00 -0.30 -11.98
C PHE A 45 -2.68 -1.64 -11.67
N GLY A 46 -1.91 -2.73 -11.53
CA GLY A 46 -2.47 -4.08 -11.44
C GLY A 46 -3.47 -4.28 -10.32
N ASP A 47 -3.18 -3.77 -9.12
CA ASP A 47 -4.10 -3.88 -8.00
C ASP A 47 -5.31 -2.95 -8.11
N ILE A 48 -5.16 -1.85 -8.84
CA ILE A 48 -6.23 -0.91 -9.20
C ILE A 48 -7.18 -1.57 -10.22
N TYR A 49 -6.66 -2.38 -11.14
CA TYR A 49 -7.42 -3.11 -12.17
C TYR A 49 -7.88 -4.51 -11.75
N HIS A 50 -7.55 -4.97 -10.54
CA HIS A 50 -7.97 -6.28 -10.06
C HIS A 50 -9.52 -6.40 -10.09
N PRO A 51 -10.11 -7.48 -10.65
CA PRO A 51 -11.55 -7.56 -10.91
C PRO A 51 -12.45 -7.29 -9.69
N ARG A 52 -12.00 -7.70 -8.49
CA ARG A 52 -12.73 -7.49 -7.24
C ARG A 52 -12.79 -6.02 -6.77
N VAL A 53 -11.96 -5.14 -7.32
CA VAL A 53 -11.89 -3.71 -6.91
C VAL A 53 -12.04 -2.73 -8.06
N LYS A 54 -11.91 -3.19 -9.32
CA LYS A 54 -12.10 -2.37 -10.51
C LYS A 54 -13.35 -1.45 -10.45
N PRO A 55 -14.55 -1.89 -9.99
CA PRO A 55 -15.69 -0.99 -9.87
C PRO A 55 -15.50 0.17 -8.87
N HIS A 56 -14.77 -0.05 -7.78
CA HIS A 56 -14.44 0.99 -6.79
C HIS A 56 -13.41 1.95 -7.35
N THR A 57 -12.35 1.40 -7.96
CA THR A 57 -11.34 2.17 -8.68
C THR A 57 -11.96 3.10 -9.71
N MET A 58 -12.78 2.59 -10.63
CA MET A 58 -13.33 3.42 -11.71
C MET A 58 -14.21 4.54 -11.16
N ARG A 59 -14.95 4.30 -10.07
CA ARG A 59 -15.69 5.35 -9.37
C ARG A 59 -14.79 6.40 -8.74
N PHE A 60 -13.65 6.00 -8.16
CA PHE A 60 -12.66 6.94 -7.63
C PHE A 60 -12.04 7.79 -8.73
N LEU A 61 -11.60 7.18 -9.84
CA LEU A 61 -10.99 7.90 -10.97
C LEU A 61 -11.96 8.89 -11.63
N ALA A 62 -13.26 8.57 -11.65
CA ALA A 62 -14.30 9.45 -12.19
C ALA A 62 -14.66 10.63 -11.26
N LYS A 63 -14.23 10.62 -9.99
CA LYS A 63 -14.44 11.74 -9.07
C LYS A 63 -13.34 12.78 -9.30
N LYS A 64 -13.69 14.06 -9.18
CA LYS A 64 -12.69 15.12 -9.06
C LYS A 64 -11.84 14.84 -7.82
N LEU A 65 -10.52 14.95 -7.96
CA LEU A 65 -9.59 14.80 -6.85
C LEU A 65 -9.97 15.74 -5.70
N ASP A 66 -10.33 15.16 -4.57
CA ASP A 66 -10.52 15.92 -3.32
C ASP A 66 -9.16 16.21 -2.69
N ARG A 67 -8.85 17.50 -2.57
CA ARG A 67 -7.58 17.99 -2.00
C ARG A 67 -7.68 18.23 -0.49
N GLU A 68 -8.88 18.35 0.05
CA GLU A 68 -9.12 18.73 1.44
C GLU A 68 -9.31 17.51 2.36
N ILE A 69 -8.75 16.36 1.96
CA ILE A 69 -8.79 15.15 2.78
C ILE A 69 -7.90 15.27 4.03
N ASP A 70 -8.33 14.62 5.11
CA ASP A 70 -7.64 14.66 6.41
C ASP A 70 -6.47 13.67 6.53
N ALA A 71 -6.50 12.58 5.77
CA ALA A 71 -5.51 11.52 5.85
C ALA A 71 -5.39 10.70 4.56
N VAL A 72 -4.18 10.22 4.30
CA VAL A 72 -3.87 9.19 3.30
C VAL A 72 -3.43 7.91 4.03
N ILE A 73 -3.96 6.77 3.60
CA ILE A 73 -3.60 5.45 4.13
C ILE A 73 -2.89 4.68 3.00
N LEU A 74 -1.65 4.30 3.23
CA LEU A 74 -0.79 3.62 2.26
C LEU A 74 -0.45 2.23 2.77
N GLU A 75 -0.58 1.22 1.92
CA GLU A 75 0.02 -0.09 2.19
C GLU A 75 1.42 -0.09 1.56
N ILE A 76 2.48 -0.28 2.34
CA ILE A 76 3.85 -0.41 1.79
C ILE A 76 4.38 -1.76 2.23
N SER A 77 4.27 -2.74 1.35
CA SER A 77 4.45 -4.15 1.69
C SER A 77 5.64 -4.82 0.99
N THR A 78 6.29 -4.14 0.05
CA THR A 78 7.47 -4.68 -0.65
C THR A 78 8.48 -3.61 -1.06
N ARG A 79 9.74 -4.06 -1.15
CA ARG A 79 10.88 -3.33 -1.73
C ARG A 79 11.13 -3.70 -3.20
N LYS A 80 10.39 -4.70 -3.69
CA LYS A 80 10.57 -5.26 -5.04
C LYS A 80 9.70 -4.47 -6.00
N VAL A 81 10.32 -3.97 -7.05
CA VAL A 81 9.67 -3.23 -8.13
C VAL A 81 10.07 -3.86 -9.45
N MET A 82 9.15 -3.86 -10.39
CA MET A 82 9.46 -4.20 -11.78
C MET A 82 9.40 -2.92 -12.61
N TYR A 83 10.28 -2.78 -13.59
CA TYR A 83 10.28 -1.62 -14.49
C TYR A 83 10.04 -2.04 -15.93
N TYR A 84 9.24 -1.24 -16.64
CA TYR A 84 9.29 -1.17 -18.10
C TYR A 84 9.78 0.21 -18.49
N LYS A 85 10.99 0.27 -19.08
CA LYS A 85 11.73 1.53 -19.24
C LYS A 85 11.85 2.24 -17.87
N ASN A 86 11.28 3.43 -17.73
CA ASN A 86 11.29 4.20 -16.50
C ASN A 86 9.98 4.10 -15.69
N THR A 87 9.01 3.32 -16.16
CA THR A 87 7.71 3.19 -15.51
C THR A 87 7.75 2.05 -14.48
N PRO A 88 7.52 2.32 -13.19
CA PRO A 88 7.41 1.28 -12.19
C PRO A 88 6.10 0.50 -12.39
N LEU A 89 6.19 -0.80 -12.22
CA LEU A 89 5.13 -1.78 -12.38
C LEU A 89 5.00 -2.57 -11.08
N ASN A 90 3.81 -3.10 -10.87
CA ASN A 90 3.58 -4.05 -9.80
C ASN A 90 4.38 -5.33 -10.03
N TYR A 91 5.27 -5.64 -9.09
CA TYR A 91 6.18 -6.79 -9.20
C TYR A 91 5.42 -8.12 -9.35
N TYR A 92 4.31 -8.29 -8.66
CA TYR A 92 3.54 -9.53 -8.69
C TYR A 92 2.86 -9.75 -10.05
N TYR A 93 2.13 -8.77 -10.58
CA TYR A 93 1.47 -8.93 -11.88
C TYR A 93 2.49 -9.08 -13.02
N ALA A 94 3.58 -8.33 -12.98
CA ALA A 94 4.62 -8.41 -14.01
C ALA A 94 5.38 -9.74 -13.99
N THR A 95 5.49 -10.42 -12.84
CA THR A 95 6.14 -11.74 -12.75
C THR A 95 5.21 -12.89 -13.14
N LEU A 96 3.90 -12.79 -12.86
CA LEU A 96 2.94 -13.83 -13.21
C LEU A 96 2.58 -13.89 -14.69
N SER A 97 2.65 -12.76 -15.39
CA SER A 97 2.35 -12.68 -16.82
C SER A 97 3.60 -12.20 -17.56
N PRO A 98 4.55 -13.10 -17.88
CA PRO A 98 5.66 -12.77 -18.76
C PRO A 98 5.09 -12.51 -20.16
N ASN A 99 4.66 -11.27 -20.40
CA ASN A 99 4.27 -10.82 -21.71
C ASN A 99 5.55 -10.74 -22.55
N ARG A 100 5.59 -11.50 -23.66
CA ARG A 100 6.76 -11.56 -24.54
C ARG A 100 7.06 -10.25 -25.25
N ASP A 101 6.11 -9.32 -25.24
CA ASP A 101 6.21 -8.03 -25.94
C ASP A 101 6.93 -6.95 -25.11
N TYR A 102 7.20 -7.21 -23.82
CA TYR A 102 7.86 -6.26 -22.94
C TYR A 102 9.08 -6.84 -22.24
N THR A 103 10.18 -6.09 -22.27
CA THR A 103 11.37 -6.39 -21.46
C THR A 103 11.24 -5.71 -20.11
N PHE A 104 10.94 -6.50 -19.09
CA PHE A 104 10.84 -6.02 -17.72
C PHE A 104 12.15 -6.18 -16.95
N VAL A 105 12.49 -5.19 -16.12
CA VAL A 105 13.69 -5.19 -15.28
C VAL A 105 13.30 -5.19 -13.80
N ALA A 106 13.68 -6.25 -13.09
CA ALA A 106 13.42 -6.35 -11.65
C ALA A 106 14.47 -5.53 -10.87
N LYS A 107 14.01 -4.83 -9.84
CA LYS A 107 14.86 -4.12 -8.88
C LYS A 107 14.40 -4.40 -7.45
N ILE A 108 15.37 -4.62 -6.56
CA ILE A 108 15.17 -4.60 -5.12
C ILE A 108 15.73 -3.26 -4.62
N LEU A 109 14.88 -2.42 -4.06
CA LEU A 109 15.27 -1.08 -3.59
C LEU A 109 16.13 -1.18 -2.33
N THR A 110 17.20 -0.37 -2.25
CA THR A 110 18.06 -0.28 -1.05
C THR A 110 17.39 0.49 0.10
N ASP A 111 17.99 0.50 1.29
CA ASP A 111 17.41 1.19 2.45
C ASP A 111 17.37 2.70 2.19
N GLU A 112 18.43 3.24 1.57
CA GLU A 112 18.54 4.64 1.17
C GLU A 112 17.49 5.02 0.12
N GLU A 113 17.20 4.13 -0.84
CA GLU A 113 16.15 4.36 -1.82
C GLU A 113 14.76 4.37 -1.17
N ILE A 114 14.50 3.46 -0.24
CA ILE A 114 13.23 3.44 0.50
C ILE A 114 13.08 4.71 1.35
N GLU A 115 14.13 5.13 2.05
CA GLU A 115 14.11 6.35 2.84
C GLU A 115 13.83 7.59 1.98
N TYR A 116 14.56 7.73 0.87
CA TYR A 116 14.33 8.79 -0.09
C TYR A 116 12.87 8.79 -0.59
N ASP A 117 12.37 7.61 -0.94
CA ASP A 117 11.02 7.47 -1.47
C ASP A 117 9.95 7.80 -0.42
N VAL A 118 10.12 7.37 0.82
CA VAL A 118 9.19 7.70 1.91
C VAL A 118 9.14 9.21 2.12
N ASN A 119 10.29 9.90 2.12
CA ASN A 119 10.31 11.35 2.20
C ASN A 119 9.59 11.99 1.00
N ARG A 120 9.86 11.50 -0.22
CA ARG A 120 9.21 11.99 -1.45
C ARG A 120 7.70 11.78 -1.44
N ILE A 121 7.21 10.65 -0.95
CA ILE A 121 5.78 10.37 -0.79
C ILE A 121 5.14 11.39 0.16
N ILE A 122 5.81 11.74 1.26
CA ILE A 122 5.31 12.73 2.21
C ILE A 122 5.16 14.10 1.55
N GLU A 123 6.18 14.55 0.83
CA GLU A 123 6.16 15.80 0.07
C GLU A 123 5.04 15.82 -0.98
N LEU A 124 4.90 14.73 -1.74
CA LEU A 124 3.87 14.59 -2.76
C LEU A 124 2.47 14.61 -2.16
N CYS A 125 2.22 13.87 -1.07
CA CYS A 125 0.93 13.89 -0.40
C CYS A 125 0.55 15.31 0.04
N LYS A 126 1.49 16.07 0.60
CA LYS A 126 1.24 17.46 1.00
C LYS A 126 0.92 18.37 -0.18
N SER A 127 1.67 18.21 -1.27
CA SER A 127 1.49 19.01 -2.49
C SER A 127 0.20 18.67 -3.24
N VAL A 128 -0.20 17.39 -3.27
CA VAL A 128 -1.37 16.89 -3.99
C VAL A 128 -2.65 17.21 -3.22
N PHE A 129 -2.64 16.99 -1.91
CA PHE A 129 -3.79 17.16 -1.03
C PHE A 129 -3.70 18.50 -0.29
N ASN A 130 -3.01 18.53 0.85
CA ASN A 130 -2.81 19.73 1.65
C ASN A 130 -1.66 19.54 2.64
N GLU A 131 -1.07 20.64 3.11
CA GLU A 131 0.08 20.63 4.05
C GLU A 131 -0.20 19.94 5.39
N ARG A 132 -1.47 19.82 5.79
CA ARG A 132 -1.89 19.22 7.07
C ARG A 132 -2.23 17.74 6.95
N ILE A 133 -2.06 17.14 5.77
CA ILE A 133 -2.41 15.76 5.50
C ILE A 133 -1.69 14.82 6.47
N ARG A 134 -2.46 13.92 7.09
CA ARG A 134 -1.87 12.84 7.90
C ARG A 134 -1.56 11.65 7.03
N ILE A 135 -0.38 11.06 7.21
CA ILE A 135 0.04 9.91 6.42
C ILE A 135 0.11 8.70 7.34
N HIS A 136 -0.63 7.66 6.97
CA HIS A 136 -0.73 6.40 7.69
C HIS A 136 -0.14 5.30 6.80
N ILE A 137 0.84 4.55 7.30
CA ILE A 137 1.48 3.46 6.55
C ILE A 137 1.17 2.13 7.23
N ILE A 138 0.69 1.16 6.45
CA ILE A 138 0.46 -0.22 6.86
C ILE A 138 1.54 -1.08 6.18
N PRO A 139 2.49 -1.65 6.94
CA PRO A 139 3.49 -2.54 6.37
C PRO A 139 2.89 -3.92 6.05
N HIS A 140 3.64 -4.76 5.34
CA HIS A 140 3.27 -6.18 5.21
C HIS A 140 3.13 -6.83 6.59
N LEU A 141 2.15 -7.73 6.78
CA LEU A 141 2.03 -8.50 8.00
C LEU A 141 3.32 -9.29 8.28
N ASN A 142 4.00 -8.94 9.36
CA ASN A 142 5.23 -9.60 9.80
C ASN A 142 4.95 -10.37 11.10
N LEU A 143 4.96 -11.69 11.00
CA LEU A 143 4.76 -12.64 12.10
C LEU A 143 5.75 -13.79 11.90
N LYS A 144 6.03 -14.54 12.96
CA LYS A 144 6.81 -15.78 12.87
C LYS A 144 6.07 -16.83 12.06
N THR A 145 6.81 -17.66 11.33
CA THR A 145 6.24 -18.85 10.70
C THR A 145 6.19 -19.99 11.72
N ARG A 146 5.17 -20.84 11.64
CA ARG A 146 5.03 -22.00 12.54
C ARG A 146 6.17 -23.00 12.34
N VAL A 147 6.64 -23.14 11.09
CA VAL A 147 7.68 -24.12 10.72
C VAL A 147 9.03 -23.75 11.31
N THR A 148 9.45 -22.49 11.19
CA THR A 148 10.78 -22.06 11.65
C THR A 148 10.76 -21.44 13.04
N ASN A 149 9.58 -21.09 13.56
CA ASN A 149 9.41 -20.23 14.74
C ASN A 149 10.21 -18.92 14.64
N ASP A 150 10.40 -18.44 13.42
CA ASP A 150 11.17 -17.24 13.10
C ASP A 150 10.46 -16.43 12.02
N TYR A 151 10.81 -15.15 11.90
CA TYR A 151 10.25 -14.26 10.90
C TYR A 151 10.82 -14.54 9.51
N VAL A 152 10.05 -14.20 8.48
CA VAL A 152 10.59 -14.14 7.12
C VAL A 152 11.59 -12.98 7.05
N ARG A 153 12.89 -13.30 6.99
CA ARG A 153 14.01 -12.36 7.12
C ARG A 153 13.83 -11.05 6.34
N ASP A 154 13.61 -11.11 5.03
CA ASP A 154 13.52 -9.90 4.19
C ASP A 154 12.29 -9.06 4.53
N ARG A 155 11.20 -9.70 4.94
CA ARG A 155 9.98 -9.03 5.39
C ARG A 155 10.22 -8.31 6.71
N ALA A 156 10.80 -9.00 7.68
CA ALA A 156 11.13 -8.43 8.99
C ALA A 156 12.10 -7.25 8.86
N ALA A 157 13.14 -7.38 8.03
CA ALA A 157 14.08 -6.30 7.75
C ALA A 157 13.35 -5.07 7.18
N PHE A 158 12.43 -5.26 6.23
CA PHE A 158 11.68 -4.14 5.65
C PHE A 158 10.69 -3.50 6.64
N VAL A 159 9.97 -4.28 7.43
CA VAL A 159 9.06 -3.73 8.44
C VAL A 159 9.83 -2.95 9.50
N ASN A 160 10.99 -3.46 9.95
CA ASN A 160 11.85 -2.76 10.89
C ASN A 160 12.39 -1.44 10.32
N LEU A 161 12.75 -1.41 9.03
CA LEU A 161 13.14 -0.16 8.36
C LEU A 161 11.98 0.86 8.38
N LEU A 162 10.76 0.45 8.02
CA LEU A 162 9.60 1.35 8.07
C LEU A 162 9.27 1.84 9.49
N GLU A 163 9.49 1.01 10.51
CA GLU A 163 9.40 1.43 11.92
C GLU A 163 10.43 2.49 12.28
N GLN A 164 11.69 2.28 11.90
CA GLN A 164 12.75 3.27 12.13
C GLN A 164 12.41 4.59 11.44
N LEU A 165 12.03 4.55 10.17
CA LEU A 165 11.64 5.73 9.40
C LEU A 165 10.43 6.46 10.02
N SER A 166 9.50 5.74 10.66
CA SER A 166 8.35 6.36 11.33
C SER A 166 8.70 7.21 12.56
N THR A 167 9.90 7.02 13.10
CA THR A 167 10.42 7.88 14.19
C THR A 167 11.13 9.13 13.65
N LYS A 168 11.55 9.10 12.38
CA LYS A 168 12.29 10.18 11.70
C LYS A 168 11.39 11.10 10.88
N TYR A 169 10.36 10.55 10.26
CA TYR A 169 9.49 11.26 9.31
C TYR A 169 8.05 11.37 9.83
N PRO A 170 7.28 12.40 9.42
CA PRO A 170 5.94 12.66 9.95
C PRO A 170 4.86 11.75 9.34
N PHE A 171 4.97 10.45 9.56
CA PHE A 171 3.92 9.48 9.25
C PHE A 171 3.70 8.52 10.43
N LYS A 172 2.51 7.92 10.49
CA LYS A 172 2.17 6.93 11.51
C LYS A 172 2.19 5.53 10.92
N LEU A 173 3.02 4.64 11.47
CA LEU A 173 3.03 3.23 11.09
C LEU A 173 1.98 2.43 11.89
N HIS A 174 1.29 1.50 11.22
CA HIS A 174 0.30 0.60 11.82
C HIS A 174 0.73 -0.85 11.67
N ASN A 175 1.67 -1.30 12.50
CA ASN A 175 2.15 -2.68 12.46
C ASN A 175 1.12 -3.65 13.08
N ILE A 176 0.36 -4.31 12.21
CA ILE A 176 -0.66 -5.31 12.58
C ILE A 176 -0.02 -6.54 13.25
N GLY A 177 1.16 -6.97 12.80
CA GLY A 177 1.84 -8.13 13.36
C GLY A 177 2.15 -7.93 14.83
N ARG A 178 2.77 -6.79 15.18
CA ARG A 178 3.04 -6.40 16.57
C ARG A 178 1.78 -6.28 17.41
N TYR A 179 0.68 -5.78 16.83
CA TYR A 179 -0.61 -5.73 17.53
C TYR A 179 -1.13 -7.14 17.90
N LEU A 180 -1.03 -8.09 16.98
CA LEU A 180 -1.46 -9.47 17.20
C LEU A 180 -0.59 -10.17 18.25
N GLU A 181 0.74 -10.05 18.14
CA GLU A 181 1.69 -10.63 19.10
C GLU A 181 1.53 -10.07 20.52
N ASN A 182 1.15 -8.80 20.66
CA ASN A 182 0.84 -8.21 21.96
C ASN A 182 -0.49 -8.70 22.55
N SER A 183 -1.37 -9.26 21.73
CA SER A 183 -2.71 -9.70 22.14
C SER A 183 -2.77 -11.21 22.43
N ASN A 184 -1.84 -12.00 21.88
CA ASN A 184 -1.77 -13.45 22.03
C ASN A 184 -0.32 -13.94 21.87
N SER A 185 0.12 -14.86 22.74
CA SER A 185 1.45 -15.46 22.70
C SER A 185 1.64 -16.53 21.61
N ASP A 186 0.55 -17.09 21.09
CA ASP A 186 0.55 -18.14 20.06
C ASP A 186 0.01 -17.60 18.74
N VAL A 187 0.83 -16.83 18.03
CA VAL A 187 0.47 -16.11 16.80
C VAL A 187 1.46 -16.46 15.71
N PHE A 188 1.00 -17.16 14.68
CA PHE A 188 1.80 -17.54 13.53
C PHE A 188 1.25 -16.99 12.22
N LEU A 189 2.15 -16.68 11.29
CA LEU A 189 1.81 -16.10 10.00
C LEU A 189 0.75 -16.91 9.26
N GLU A 190 0.85 -18.24 9.28
CA GLU A 190 -0.02 -19.16 8.56
C GLU A 190 -1.49 -19.09 9.00
N ASP A 191 -1.76 -18.70 10.26
CA ASP A 191 -3.13 -18.57 10.77
C ASP A 191 -3.83 -17.32 10.23
N TYR A 192 -3.04 -16.30 9.88
CA TYR A 192 -3.52 -15.00 9.42
C TYR A 192 -3.33 -14.80 7.93
N MET A 193 -2.37 -15.48 7.28
CA MET A 193 -2.09 -15.42 5.85
C MET A 193 -1.71 -16.81 5.32
N PRO A 194 -2.66 -17.74 5.19
CA PRO A 194 -2.38 -19.14 4.85
C PRO A 194 -1.77 -19.32 3.46
N ASP A 195 -2.05 -18.41 2.52
CA ASP A 195 -1.44 -18.41 1.18
C ASP A 195 -0.20 -17.49 1.09
N GLY A 196 0.22 -16.94 2.23
CA GLY A 196 1.34 -16.01 2.36
C GLY A 196 1.09 -14.61 1.79
N ARG A 197 -0.12 -14.31 1.26
CA ARG A 197 -0.42 -13.08 0.50
C ARG A 197 -1.69 -12.36 0.94
N HIS A 198 -2.73 -13.08 1.33
CA HIS A 198 -4.01 -12.52 1.71
C HIS A 198 -4.36 -12.86 3.16
N TYR A 199 -4.99 -11.93 3.85
CA TYR A 199 -5.53 -12.21 5.17
C TYR A 199 -6.59 -13.32 5.11
N ALA A 200 -6.53 -14.25 6.06
CA ALA A 200 -7.57 -15.24 6.27
C ALA A 200 -8.90 -14.53 6.58
N LYS A 201 -10.00 -15.07 6.05
CA LYS A 201 -11.33 -14.50 6.28
C LYS A 201 -11.69 -14.46 7.77
N THR A 202 -11.19 -15.42 8.54
CA THR A 202 -11.40 -15.57 9.99
C THR A 202 -10.76 -14.46 10.82
N CYS A 203 -9.67 -13.84 10.35
CA CYS A 203 -8.98 -12.77 11.09
C CYS A 203 -9.30 -11.36 10.56
N GLU A 204 -10.10 -11.27 9.50
CA GLU A 204 -10.40 -10.02 8.83
C GLU A 204 -11.05 -8.98 9.76
N ASP A 205 -11.97 -9.40 10.61
CA ASP A 205 -12.68 -8.49 11.52
C ASP A 205 -11.76 -7.95 12.63
N THR A 206 -10.85 -8.78 13.16
CA THR A 206 -9.85 -8.35 14.14
C THR A 206 -8.94 -7.27 13.57
N ILE A 207 -8.42 -7.48 12.36
CA ILE A 207 -7.60 -6.50 11.64
C ILE A 207 -8.41 -5.24 11.37
N LYS A 208 -9.69 -5.40 10.99
CA LYS A 208 -10.56 -4.27 10.72
C LYS A 208 -10.74 -3.38 11.94
N ILE A 209 -11.01 -4.00 13.08
CA ILE A 209 -11.21 -3.32 14.35
C ILE A 209 -9.94 -2.57 14.76
N PHE A 210 -8.76 -3.16 14.58
CA PHE A 210 -7.49 -2.51 14.86
C PHE A 210 -7.32 -1.23 14.03
N LEU A 211 -7.37 -1.35 12.70
CA LEU A 211 -7.17 -0.20 11.80
C LEU A 211 -8.26 0.87 12.01
N ALA A 212 -9.50 0.48 12.28
CA ALA A 212 -10.58 1.42 12.62
C ALA A 212 -10.28 2.22 13.90
N LYS A 213 -9.73 1.56 14.93
CA LYS A 213 -9.35 2.20 16.19
C LYS A 213 -8.12 3.10 16.03
N THR A 214 -7.12 2.69 15.26
CA THR A 214 -5.83 3.40 15.18
C THR A 214 -5.78 4.51 14.15
N ILE A 215 -6.64 4.44 13.13
CA ILE A 215 -6.73 5.44 12.06
C ILE A 215 -7.99 6.30 12.24
N TYR A 216 -9.18 5.69 12.20
CA TYR A 216 -10.44 6.42 12.07
C TYR A 216 -10.96 7.07 13.35
N ARG A 217 -10.79 6.44 14.53
CA ARG A 217 -11.16 7.10 15.81
C ARG A 217 -10.30 8.31 16.15
N GLN A 218 -9.20 8.52 15.41
CA GLN A 218 -8.33 9.69 15.54
C GLN A 218 -8.65 10.77 14.49
N LEU A 219 -9.53 10.51 13.52
CA LEU A 219 -10.01 11.53 12.60
C LEU A 219 -11.15 12.30 13.30
N PRO A 220 -11.21 13.64 13.20
CA PRO A 220 -12.41 14.37 13.58
C PRO A 220 -13.61 13.72 12.89
N LYS A 221 -14.73 13.54 13.60
CA LYS A 221 -15.97 13.20 12.91
C LYS A 221 -16.22 14.32 11.93
N LEU A 222 -16.17 14.03 10.62
CA LEU A 222 -16.65 14.94 9.59
C LEU A 222 -18.03 15.41 10.06
N SER A 223 -18.14 16.71 10.35
CA SER A 223 -19.43 17.34 10.57
C SER A 223 -20.23 17.06 9.31
N THR A 224 -21.30 16.27 9.44
CA THR A 224 -22.31 16.11 8.40
C THR A 224 -22.65 17.49 7.85
N PRO A 225 -22.62 17.68 6.52
CA PRO A 225 -23.15 18.91 5.94
C PRO A 225 -24.59 19.07 6.42
N ALA A 226 -24.91 20.24 6.95
CA ALA A 226 -26.27 20.63 7.29
C ALA A 226 -27.12 20.80 6.03
#